data_AF-A0A7J4ULS9-F1
#
_entry.id   AF-A0A7J4ULS9-F1
#
_cell.length_a   1.000
_cell.length_b   1.000
_cell.length_c   1.000
_cell.angle_alpha   90.00
_cell.angle_beta   90.00
_cell.angle_gamma   90.00
#
_symmetry.space_group_name_H-M   'P 1'
#
loop_
_entity.id
_entity.type
_entity.pdbx_description
1 polymer ?
#
loop_
_entity_poly.entity_id
_entity_poly.type
_entity_poly.pdbx_seq_one_letter_code
_entity_poly.pdbx_strand_id
1 'polypeptide(L)' 'IVKNNSGKKIGEVYTEYQKTGGEMSYKSFQRRILKLRDGKFIHTKKTQGIDGNSTLLNYSTEKKLSDF' A
#
# COMPACT_ATOMS: atom_id res chain seq x y z
N ILE A 1 -7.65 1.51 -3.94
CA ILE A 1 -6.91 2.67 -3.39
C ILE A 1 -5.43 2.70 -3.78
N VAL A 2 -4.65 1.62 -3.59
CA VAL A 2 -3.19 1.62 -3.88
C VAL A 2 -2.88 1.85 -5.37
N LYS A 3 -3.66 1.26 -6.29
CA LYS A 3 -3.53 1.48 -7.74
C LYS A 3 -3.54 2.97 -8.14
N ASN A 4 -4.44 3.75 -7.53
CA ASN A 4 -4.62 5.18 -7.83
C ASN A 4 -3.66 6.09 -7.03
N ASN A 5 -2.89 5.50 -6.10
CA ASN A 5 -1.96 6.22 -5.22
C ASN A 5 -0.58 5.53 -5.20
N SER A 6 -0.19 4.95 -6.33
CA SER A 6 1.11 4.29 -6.48
C SER A 6 2.23 5.32 -6.34
N GLY A 7 3.32 4.94 -5.70
CA GLY A 7 4.45 5.83 -5.40
C GLY A 7 4.24 6.72 -4.17
N LYS A 8 3.14 6.58 -3.44
CA LYS A 8 2.91 7.33 -2.19
C LYS A 8 3.33 6.55 -0.94
N LYS A 9 3.55 7.27 0.17
CA LYS A 9 3.84 6.66 1.48
C LYS A 9 2.59 5.98 2.03
N ILE A 10 2.76 4.88 2.76
CA ILE A 10 1.66 4.12 3.39
C ILE A 10 0.75 5.00 4.25
N GLY A 11 1.30 6.01 4.92
CA GLY A 11 0.51 6.99 5.69
C GLY A 11 -0.40 7.84 4.81
N GLU A 12 0.11 8.37 3.70
CA GLU A 12 -0.66 9.16 2.74
C GLU A 12 -1.77 8.31 2.09
N VAL A 13 -1.44 7.06 1.71
CA VAL A 13 -2.43 6.13 1.16
C VAL A 13 -3.49 5.78 2.21
N TYR A 14 -3.13 5.71 3.49
CA TYR A 14 -4.09 5.51 4.57
C TYR A 14 -5.01 6.72 4.75
N THR A 15 -4.48 7.94 4.70
CA THR A 15 -5.27 9.16 4.74
C THR A 15 -6.28 9.20 3.59
N GLU A 16 -5.87 8.87 2.37
CA GLU A 16 -6.79 8.78 1.22
C GLU A 16 -7.83 7.66 1.40
N TYR A 17 -7.43 6.51 1.97
CA TYR A 17 -8.37 5.45 2.32
C TYR A 17 -9.46 5.94 3.30
N GLN A 18 -9.09 6.68 4.35
CA GLN A 18 -10.05 7.25 5.30
C GLN A 18 -10.96 8.28 4.64
N LYS A 19 -10.42 9.17 3.80
CA LYS A 19 -11.22 10.15 3.02
C LYS A 19 -12.28 9.49 2.14
N THR A 20 -11.99 8.28 1.62
CA THR A 20 -12.96 7.50 0.84
C THR A 20 -13.97 6.71 1.68
N GLY A 21 -14.09 6.99 2.98
CA GLY A 21 -15.00 6.29 3.89
C GLY A 21 -14.41 5.01 4.51
N GLY A 22 -13.08 4.88 4.53
CA GLY A 22 -12.40 3.73 5.11
C GLY A 22 -12.41 3.76 6.65
N GLU A 23 -13.08 2.81 7.27
CA GLU A 23 -13.25 2.75 8.74
C GLU A 23 -12.17 1.94 9.48
N MET A 24 -11.31 1.22 8.76
CA MET A 24 -10.37 0.32 9.42
C MET A 24 -9.22 1.05 10.11
N SER A 25 -8.78 0.52 11.25
CA SER A 25 -7.60 1.04 11.95
C SER A 25 -6.33 0.89 11.12
N TYR A 26 -5.34 1.77 11.36
CA TYR A 26 -4.08 1.75 10.65
C TYR A 26 -3.38 0.38 10.72
N LYS A 27 -3.40 -0.30 11.87
CA LYS A 27 -2.82 -1.65 12.03
C LYS A 27 -3.49 -2.67 11.12
N SER A 28 -4.81 -2.60 10.98
CA SER A 28 -5.55 -3.48 10.07
C SER A 28 -5.29 -3.14 8.60
N PHE A 29 -5.14 -1.85 8.30
CA PHE A 29 -4.75 -1.40 6.96
C PHE A 29 -3.37 -1.90 6.59
N GLN A 30 -2.39 -1.73 7.48
CA GLN A 30 -1.03 -2.22 7.30
C GLN A 30 -1.01 -3.74 7.07
N ARG A 31 -1.81 -4.53 7.81
CA ARG A 31 -1.95 -5.97 7.55
C ARG A 31 -2.51 -6.29 6.17
N ARG A 32 -3.47 -5.49 5.65
CA ARG A 32 -3.96 -5.63 4.28
C ARG A 32 -2.88 -5.31 3.24
N ILE A 33 -2.09 -4.26 3.46
CA ILE A 33 -0.95 -3.93 2.60
C ILE A 33 0.03 -5.10 2.54
N LEU A 34 0.35 -5.73 3.68
CA LEU A 34 1.20 -6.93 3.71
C LEU A 34 0.60 -8.08 2.89
N LYS A 35 -0.69 -8.38 3.05
CA LYS A 35 -1.37 -9.41 2.23
C LYS A 35 -1.31 -9.11 0.73
N LEU A 36 -1.48 -7.85 0.33
CA LEU A 36 -1.38 -7.43 -1.07
C LEU A 36 0.03 -7.61 -1.61
N ARG A 37 1.05 -7.28 -0.81
CA ARG A 37 2.46 -7.48 -1.14
C ARG A 37 2.78 -8.97 -1.28
N ASP A 38 2.35 -9.78 -0.32
CA ASP A 38 2.62 -11.22 -0.31
C ASP A 38 1.93 -11.92 -1.49
N GLY A 39 0.74 -11.43 -1.87
CA GLY A 39 0.05 -11.83 -3.10
C GLY A 39 0.62 -11.22 -4.38
N LYS A 40 1.76 -10.52 -4.33
CA LYS A 40 2.47 -9.84 -5.44
C LYS A 40 1.64 -8.80 -6.20
N PHE A 41 0.54 -8.33 -5.62
CA PHE A 41 -0.29 -7.27 -6.22
C PHE A 41 0.34 -5.88 -6.11
N ILE A 42 1.24 -5.70 -5.14
CA ILE A 42 1.96 -4.44 -4.90
C ILE A 42 3.41 -4.74 -4.51
N HIS A 43 4.28 -3.76 -4.74
CA HIS A 43 5.61 -3.72 -4.17
C HIS A 43 5.67 -2.70 -3.03
N THR A 44 6.45 -3.02 -2.00
CA THR A 44 6.68 -2.11 -0.88
C THR A 44 8.16 -1.83 -0.75
N LYS A 45 8.55 -0.56 -0.64
CA LYS A 45 9.95 -0.16 -0.38
C LYS A 45 10.03 0.61 0.92
N LYS A 46 10.89 0.18 1.84
CA LYS A 46 11.20 0.99 3.03
C LYS A 46 12.06 2.17 2.61
N THR A 47 11.69 3.36 3.05
CA THR A 47 12.43 4.60 2.82
C THR A 47 12.75 5.21 4.18
N GLN A 48 14.01 5.50 4.42
CA GLN A 48 14.42 6.30 5.58
C GLN A 48 14.47 7.77 5.14
N GLY A 49 13.83 8.65 5.91
CA GLY A 49 13.84 10.08 5.67
C GLY A 49 14.03 10.85 6.98
N ILE A 50 14.11 12.18 6.86
CA ILE A 50 14.29 13.10 7.99
C ILE A 50 13.13 12.95 9.00
N ASP A 51 11.91 12.70 8.50
CA ASP A 51 10.70 12.47 9.31
C ASP A 51 10.54 11.01 9.80
N GLY A 52 11.59 10.20 9.70
CA GLY A 52 11.62 8.81 10.13
C GLY A 52 11.40 7.79 9.01
N ASN A 53 11.17 6.54 9.44
CA ASN A 53 11.05 5.40 8.55
C ASN A 53 9.62 5.33 7.98
N SER A 54 9.51 5.26 6.66
CA SER A 54 8.23 5.07 5.97
C SER A 54 8.29 3.93 4.95
N THR A 55 7.13 3.56 4.42
CA THR A 55 7.01 2.53 3.39
C THR A 55 6.32 3.13 2.18
N LEU A 56 7.01 3.14 1.04
CA LEU A 56 6.49 3.48 -0.27
C LEU A 56 5.68 2.30 -0.82
N LEU A 57 4.50 2.58 -1.36
CA LEU A 57 3.62 1.56 -1.95
C LEU A 57 3.53 1.75 -3.46
N ASN A 58 3.90 0.73 -4.22
CA ASN A 58 3.82 0.72 -5.68
C ASN A 58 2.88 -0.38 -6.14
N TYR A 59 1.97 -0.06 -7.06
CA TYR A 59 1.10 -1.07 -7.67
C TYR A 59 1.93 -1.96 -8.63
N SER A 60 1.76 -3.28 -8.53
CA SER A 60 2.40 -4.21 -9.47
C SER A 60 1.55 -4.30 -10.73
N THR A 61 2.17 -4.11 -11.90
CA THR A 61 1.54 -4.29 -13.22
C THR A 61 1.68 -5.73 -13.73
N GLU A 62 2.41 -6.59 -13.02
CA GLU A 62 2.52 -8.00 -13.40
C GLU A 62 1.19 -8.70 -13.12
N LYS A 63 0.50 -9.11 -14.19
CA LYS A 63 -0.69 -9.98 -14.12
C LYS A 63 -0.33 -11.23 -13.33
N LYS A 64 -1.23 -11.69 -12.47
CA LYS A 64 -1.03 -12.97 -11.79
C LYS A 64 -1.00 -14.08 -12.82
N LEU A 65 -0.13 -15.07 -12.64
CA LEU A 65 -0.18 -16.31 -13.44
C LEU A 65 -1.53 -17.04 -13.34
N SER A 66 -2.33 -16.76 -12.30
CA SER A 66 -3.69 -17.32 -12.15
C SER A 66 -4.73 -16.70 -13.09
N ASP A 67 -4.37 -15.66 -13.83
CA ASP A 67 -5.27 -14.98 -14.78
C ASP A 67 -5.04 -15.45 -16.24
N PHE A 68 -4.33 -16.58 -16.43
CA PHE A 68 -4.09 -17.25 -17.72
C PHE A 68 -4.68 -18.67 -17.71
#